data_AF-A0AA37CIW0-F1
#
_entry.id   AF-A0AA37CIW0-F1
#
_cell.length_a   1.000
_cell.length_b   1.000
_cell.length_c   1.000
_cell.angle_alpha   90.00
_cell.angle_beta   90.00
_cell.angle_gamma   90.00
#
_symmetry.space_group_name_H-M   'P 1'
#
loop_
_entity.id
_entity.type
_entity.pdbx_description
1 polymer ?
#
loop_
_entity_poly.entity_id
_entity_poly.type
_entity_poly.pdbx_seq_one_letter_code
_entity_poly.pdbx_strand_id
1 'polypeptide(L)'
;MRDDPYAQEAFSKLLRQAIEEAAKLFDHPLKQYLLFHEFEQKVQARKLDELPDVFAGNRHAQAYFGIFKKSLPEALVSADEQAQEHWVKLAFSLDEMVTTSVAEHSINPQNIESDIRKKLLPLLFKECKAVGAGMDQAKAMVEWVVQITRVGLSGL
;
A
#
# COMPACT_ATOMS: atom_id res chain seq x y z
N MET A 1 9.81 3.92 -1.03
CA MET A 1 8.76 4.08 -0.02
C MET A 1 7.84 5.26 -0.28
N ARG A 2 8.23 6.31 -1.04
CA ARG A 2 7.30 7.39 -1.43
C ARG A 2 6.11 6.91 -2.28
N ASP A 3 6.25 5.71 -2.84
CA ASP A 3 5.31 4.93 -3.63
C ASP A 3 4.33 4.07 -2.79
N ASP A 4 4.48 4.01 -1.47
CA ASP A 4 3.57 3.25 -0.58
C ASP A 4 3.25 4.07 0.68
N PRO A 5 2.13 4.83 0.69
CA PRO A 5 1.78 5.70 1.80
C PRO A 5 1.40 4.92 3.06
N TYR A 6 0.87 3.70 2.91
CA TYR A 6 0.49 2.86 4.04
C TYR A 6 1.73 2.31 4.74
N ALA A 7 2.66 1.73 3.96
CA ALA A 7 3.89 1.21 4.50
C ALA A 7 4.71 2.32 5.18
N GLN A 8 4.76 3.53 4.61
CA GLN A 8 5.44 4.65 5.24
C GLN A 8 4.88 4.98 6.64
N GLU A 9 3.55 4.99 6.80
CA GLU A 9 2.91 5.23 8.10
C GLU A 9 3.15 4.08 9.08
N ALA A 10 3.04 2.83 8.63
CA ALA A 10 3.29 1.65 9.44
C ALA A 10 4.75 1.60 9.93
N PHE A 11 5.73 1.79 9.04
CA PHE A 11 7.14 1.82 9.41
C PHE A 11 7.50 3.03 10.28
N SER A 12 6.84 4.17 10.11
CA SER A 12 7.02 5.33 11.00
C SER A 12 6.58 5.02 12.44
N LYS A 13 5.47 4.29 12.61
CA LYS A 13 5.02 3.81 13.92
C LYS A 13 6.01 2.81 14.52
N LEU A 14 6.45 1.83 13.72
CA LEU A 14 7.44 0.83 14.15
C LEU A 14 8.78 1.46 14.53
N LEU A 15 9.24 2.50 13.81
CA LEU A 15 10.46 3.23 14.15
C LEU A 15 10.35 3.89 15.52
N ARG A 16 9.21 4.51 15.84
CA ARG A 16 8.98 5.13 17.16
C ARG A 16 9.02 4.07 18.27
N GLN A 17 8.44 2.90 18.04
CA GLN A 17 8.49 1.78 18.98
C GLN A 17 9.92 1.26 19.17
N ALA A 18 10.67 1.07 18.07
CA ALA A 18 12.07 0.65 18.12
C ALA A 18 12.94 1.64 18.90
N ILE A 19 12.71 2.95 18.76
CA ILE A 19 13.39 3.99 19.55
C ILE A 19 13.06 3.86 21.04
N GLU A 20 11.78 3.65 21.38
CA GLU A 20 11.35 3.49 22.78
C GLU A 20 11.94 2.21 23.41
N GLU A 21 11.96 1.11 22.67
CA GLU A 21 12.56 -0.15 23.11
C GLU A 21 14.08 -0.05 23.23
N ALA A 22 14.75 0.60 22.28
CA ALA A 22 16.19 0.87 22.37
C ALA A 22 16.53 1.72 23.60
N ALA A 23 15.70 2.70 23.94
CA ALA A 23 15.89 3.52 25.13
C ALA A 23 15.81 2.70 26.43
N LYS A 24 14.95 1.68 26.49
CA LYS A 24 14.88 0.72 27.62
C LYS A 24 16.11 -0.19 27.71
N LEU A 25 16.84 -0.34 26.61
CA LEU A 25 18.04 -1.17 26.49
C LEU A 25 19.34 -0.35 26.59
N PHE A 26 19.31 0.82 27.23
CA PHE A 26 20.45 1.75 27.34
C PHE A 26 21.76 1.07 27.77
N ASP A 27 21.70 0.17 28.76
CA ASP A 27 22.86 -0.56 29.28
C ASP A 27 23.27 -1.79 28.43
N HIS A 28 22.62 -1.99 27.28
CA HIS A 28 22.81 -3.14 26.40
C HIS A 28 23.06 -2.73 24.94
N PRO A 29 24.22 -2.14 24.63
CA PRO A 29 24.52 -1.57 23.30
C PRO A 29 24.43 -2.60 22.17
N LEU A 30 24.81 -3.87 22.41
CA LEU A 30 24.66 -4.93 21.42
C LEU A 30 23.18 -5.22 21.10
N LYS A 31 22.31 -5.21 22.11
CA LYS A 31 20.87 -5.44 21.88
C LYS A 31 20.21 -4.28 21.15
N GLN A 32 20.63 -3.04 21.43
CA GLN A 32 20.17 -1.87 20.67
C GLN A 32 20.57 -1.96 19.20
N TYR A 33 21.82 -2.33 18.92
CA TYR A 33 22.29 -2.52 17.55
C TYR A 33 21.46 -3.59 16.82
N LEU A 34 21.26 -4.76 17.45
CA LEU A 34 20.46 -5.84 16.86
C LEU A 34 19.02 -5.39 16.57
N LEU A 35 18.38 -4.68 17.50
CA LEU A 35 17.03 -4.16 17.33
C LEU A 35 16.91 -3.24 16.10
N PHE A 36 17.82 -2.27 15.95
CA PHE A 36 17.81 -1.38 14.79
C PHE A 36 18.19 -2.09 13.49
N HIS A 37 19.10 -3.07 13.54
CA HIS A 37 19.46 -3.86 12.37
C HIS A 37 18.30 -4.71 11.86
N GLU A 38 17.56 -5.37 12.75
CA GLU A 38 16.34 -6.11 12.39
C GLU A 38 15.27 -5.17 11.82
N PHE A 39 15.09 -3.99 12.43
CA PHE A 39 14.19 -2.97 11.91
C PHE A 39 14.58 -2.53 10.49
N GLU A 40 15.87 -2.25 10.25
CA GLU A 40 16.38 -1.88 8.93
C GLU A 40 16.10 -2.98 7.90
N GLN A 41 16.36 -4.25 8.24
CA GLN A 41 16.06 -5.38 7.36
C GLN A 41 14.57 -5.46 7.01
N LYS A 42 13.66 -5.25 7.98
CA LYS A 42 12.20 -5.21 7.73
C LYS A 42 11.83 -4.08 6.76
N VAL A 43 12.41 -2.89 6.93
CA VAL A 43 12.19 -1.73 6.05
C VAL A 43 12.70 -2.02 4.64
N GLN A 44 13.91 -2.56 4.50
CA GLN A 44 14.50 -2.90 3.19
C GLN A 44 13.68 -3.96 2.46
N ALA A 45 13.21 -4.98 3.19
CA ALA A 45 12.35 -6.03 2.65
C ALA A 45 10.90 -5.57 2.38
N ARG A 46 10.51 -4.36 2.82
CA ARG A 46 9.11 -3.89 2.87
C ARG A 46 8.18 -4.93 3.51
N LYS A 47 8.69 -5.63 4.53
CA LYS A 47 7.93 -6.67 5.22
C LYS A 47 7.19 -6.04 6.39
N LEU A 48 5.86 -6.08 6.30
CA LEU A 48 4.96 -5.77 7.39
C LEU A 48 4.20 -7.04 7.72
N ASP A 49 4.21 -7.43 9.00
CA ASP A 49 3.60 -8.69 9.45
C ASP A 49 2.09 -8.77 9.16
N GLU A 50 1.47 -7.61 8.92
CA GLU A 50 0.06 -7.46 8.62
C GLU A 50 -0.27 -7.41 7.11
N LEU A 51 0.73 -7.53 6.23
CA LEU A 51 0.58 -7.61 4.78
C LEU A 51 0.82 -9.05 4.31
N PRO A 52 -0.05 -9.60 3.45
CA PRO A 52 0.12 -10.94 2.91
C PRO A 52 1.45 -11.14 2.15
N ASP A 53 2.15 -12.25 2.41
CA ASP A 53 3.42 -12.60 1.75
C ASP A 53 3.27 -12.83 0.23
N VAL A 54 2.05 -13.05 -0.26
CA VAL A 54 1.73 -13.23 -1.70
C VAL A 54 2.14 -12.03 -2.55
N PHE A 55 2.34 -10.85 -1.96
CA PHE A 55 2.82 -9.67 -2.66
C PHE A 55 4.36 -9.61 -2.82
N ALA A 56 5.10 -10.59 -2.30
CA ALA A 56 6.55 -10.61 -2.39
C ALA A 56 7.02 -10.47 -3.86
N GLY A 57 7.71 -9.38 -4.15
CA GLY A 57 8.18 -9.03 -5.50
C GLY A 57 7.29 -8.06 -6.27
N ASN A 58 6.00 -7.92 -5.94
CA ASN A 58 5.10 -6.92 -6.54
C ASN A 58 4.78 -5.79 -5.55
N ARG A 59 5.64 -4.76 -5.59
CA ARG A 59 5.55 -3.59 -4.70
C ARG A 59 4.31 -2.72 -4.95
N HIS A 60 3.82 -2.69 -6.18
CA HIS A 60 2.67 -1.85 -6.55
C HIS A 60 1.38 -2.47 -6.04
N ALA A 61 1.17 -3.77 -6.28
CA ALA A 61 0.06 -4.53 -5.71
C ALA A 61 0.07 -4.47 -4.16
N GLN A 62 1.25 -4.58 -3.54
CA GLN A 62 1.38 -4.40 -2.09
C GLN A 62 0.88 -3.03 -1.62
N ALA A 63 1.28 -1.95 -2.31
CA ALA A 63 0.87 -0.59 -1.97
C ALA A 63 -0.64 -0.36 -2.18
N TYR A 64 -1.23 -0.95 -3.24
CA TYR A 64 -2.67 -0.90 -3.47
C TYR A 64 -3.46 -1.62 -2.38
N PHE A 65 -2.97 -2.77 -1.89
CA PHE A 65 -3.57 -3.43 -0.73
C PHE A 65 -3.45 -2.58 0.54
N GLY A 66 -2.32 -1.91 0.74
CA GLY A 66 -2.14 -0.94 1.83
C GLY A 66 -3.15 0.21 1.77
N ILE A 67 -3.47 0.70 0.57
CA ILE A 67 -4.54 1.71 0.37
C ILE A 67 -5.90 1.16 0.82
N PHE A 68 -6.23 -0.10 0.54
CA PHE A 68 -7.48 -0.69 1.02
C PHE A 68 -7.54 -0.72 2.55
N LYS A 69 -6.46 -1.15 3.23
CA LYS A 69 -6.39 -1.12 4.70
C LYS A 69 -6.54 0.29 5.26
N LYS A 70 -6.00 1.30 4.56
CA LYS A 70 -6.10 2.70 4.97
C LYS A 70 -7.51 3.28 4.79
N SER A 71 -8.14 3.00 3.66
CA SER A 71 -9.43 3.59 3.28
C SER A 71 -10.63 2.83 3.84
N LEU A 72 -10.46 1.54 4.14
CA LEU A 72 -11.51 0.62 4.60
C LEU A 72 -11.05 -0.23 5.80
N PRO A 73 -10.57 0.39 6.90
CA PRO A 73 -9.97 -0.35 8.02
C PRO A 73 -10.94 -1.37 8.65
N GLU A 74 -12.21 -0.98 8.86
CA GLU A 74 -13.21 -1.84 9.49
C GLU A 74 -13.56 -3.07 8.63
N ALA A 75 -13.63 -2.88 7.31
CA ALA A 75 -13.95 -3.93 6.35
C ALA A 75 -12.81 -4.95 6.21
N LEU A 76 -11.56 -4.49 6.30
CA LEU A 76 -10.38 -5.35 6.13
C LEU A 76 -9.96 -6.04 7.44
N VAL A 77 -10.21 -5.43 8.60
CA VAL A 77 -9.95 -6.07 9.91
C VAL A 77 -10.93 -7.19 10.20
N SER A 78 -12.19 -7.02 9.78
CA SER A 78 -13.25 -8.02 10.00
C SER A 78 -13.41 -9.00 8.84
N ALA A 79 -12.54 -8.92 7.84
CA ALA A 79 -12.59 -9.78 6.66
C ALA A 79 -12.27 -11.23 7.04
N ASP A 80 -13.08 -12.17 6.54
CA ASP A 80 -12.71 -13.58 6.56
C ASP A 80 -11.65 -13.88 5.49
N GLU A 81 -11.15 -15.11 5.47
CA GLU A 81 -10.10 -15.54 4.53
C GLU A 81 -10.51 -15.32 3.07
N GLN A 82 -11.78 -15.56 2.73
CA GLN A 82 -12.30 -15.39 1.39
C GLN A 82 -12.35 -13.91 0.98
N ALA A 83 -12.82 -13.03 1.87
CA ALA A 83 -12.82 -11.59 1.64
C ALA A 83 -11.39 -11.05 1.55
N GLN A 84 -10.47 -11.54 2.37
CA GLN A 84 -9.06 -11.17 2.30
C GLN A 84 -8.43 -11.58 0.96
N GLU A 85 -8.69 -12.80 0.48
CA GLU A 85 -8.24 -13.26 -0.83
C GLU A 85 -8.81 -12.40 -1.97
N HIS A 86 -10.07 -11.97 -1.87
CA HIS A 86 -10.69 -11.05 -2.82
C HIS A 86 -9.97 -9.70 -2.88
N TRP A 87 -9.68 -9.08 -1.73
CA TRP A 87 -8.93 -7.82 -1.68
C TRP A 87 -7.50 -7.95 -2.19
N VAL A 88 -6.86 -9.11 -1.96
CA VAL A 88 -5.54 -9.42 -2.54
C VAL A 88 -5.62 -9.48 -4.07
N LYS A 89 -6.59 -10.22 -4.62
CA LYS A 89 -6.81 -10.32 -6.08
C LYS A 89 -7.13 -8.95 -6.69
N LEU A 90 -7.93 -8.14 -6.00
CA LEU A 90 -8.23 -6.78 -6.42
C LEU A 90 -6.97 -5.92 -6.52
N ALA A 91 -6.04 -6.04 -5.57
CA ALA A 91 -4.79 -5.28 -5.59
C ALA A 91 -3.92 -5.63 -6.81
N PHE A 92 -3.83 -6.92 -7.18
CA PHE A 92 -3.15 -7.33 -8.41
C PHE A 92 -3.88 -6.87 -9.66
N SER A 93 -5.22 -6.91 -9.65
CA SER A 93 -6.03 -6.40 -10.76
C SER A 93 -5.81 -4.91 -10.99
N LEU A 94 -5.72 -4.10 -9.92
CA LEU A 94 -5.37 -2.68 -10.03
C LEU A 94 -3.99 -2.46 -10.66
N ASP A 95 -3.00 -3.26 -10.28
CA ASP A 95 -1.65 -3.18 -10.83
C ASP A 95 -1.60 -3.46 -12.33
N GLU A 96 -2.32 -4.48 -12.79
CA GLU A 96 -2.45 -4.79 -14.21
C GLU A 96 -3.14 -3.66 -14.98
N MET A 97 -4.21 -3.10 -14.42
CA MET A 97 -4.94 -1.98 -15.03
C MET A 97 -4.07 -0.73 -15.16
N VAL A 98 -3.31 -0.39 -14.11
CA VAL A 98 -2.38 0.75 -14.12
C VAL A 98 -1.25 0.52 -15.12
N THR A 99 -0.65 -0.67 -15.12
CA THR A 99 0.41 -1.04 -16.06
C THR A 99 -0.06 -0.91 -17.51
N THR A 100 -1.29 -1.34 -17.78
CA THR A 100 -1.93 -1.18 -19.09
C THR A 100 -2.12 0.30 -19.45
N SER A 101 -2.65 1.13 -18.53
CA SER A 101 -2.80 2.58 -18.75
C SER A 101 -1.45 3.27 -19.04
N VAL A 102 -0.39 2.88 -18.33
CA VAL A 102 0.96 3.40 -18.57
C VAL A 102 1.47 3.00 -19.96
N ALA A 103 1.28 1.76 -20.37
CA ALA A 103 1.69 1.27 -21.69
C ALA A 103 0.92 2.00 -22.83
N GLU A 104 -0.40 2.15 -22.69
CA GLU A 104 -1.28 2.77 -23.69
C GLU A 104 -1.08 4.29 -23.83
N HIS A 105 -0.63 4.96 -22.77
CA HIS A 105 -0.55 6.43 -22.72
C HIS A 105 0.86 6.96 -22.37
N SER A 106 1.89 6.16 -22.59
CA SER A 106 3.30 6.41 -22.20
C SER A 106 3.87 7.78 -22.58
N ILE A 107 3.32 8.44 -23.61
CA ILE A 107 3.77 9.75 -24.11
C ILE A 107 3.24 10.92 -23.26
N ASN A 108 2.11 10.74 -22.56
CA ASN A 108 1.45 11.82 -21.82
C ASN A 108 0.98 11.35 -20.43
N PRO A 109 1.68 11.76 -19.35
CA PRO A 109 1.29 11.46 -17.98
C PRO A 109 -0.15 11.84 -17.63
N GLN A 110 -0.69 12.93 -18.17
CA GLN A 110 -2.07 13.35 -17.91
C GLN A 110 -3.10 12.36 -18.48
N ASN A 111 -2.79 11.74 -19.62
CA ASN A 111 -3.64 10.71 -20.21
C ASN A 111 -3.60 9.43 -19.36
N ILE A 112 -2.44 9.04 -18.84
CA ILE A 112 -2.30 7.92 -17.90
C ILE A 112 -3.19 8.16 -16.68
N GLU A 113 -3.06 9.32 -16.01
CA GLU A 113 -3.83 9.62 -14.81
C GLU A 113 -5.35 9.67 -15.08
N SER A 114 -5.76 10.24 -16.22
CA SER A 114 -7.17 10.34 -16.59
C SER A 114 -7.79 8.97 -16.89
N ASP A 115 -7.05 8.10 -17.56
CA ASP A 115 -7.48 6.75 -17.88
C ASP A 115 -7.56 5.88 -16.62
N ILE A 116 -6.58 5.97 -15.71
CA ILE A 116 -6.63 5.32 -14.38
C ILE A 116 -7.90 5.75 -13.63
N ARG A 117 -8.18 7.07 -13.53
CA ARG A 117 -9.40 7.57 -12.86
C ARG A 117 -10.66 6.98 -13.47
N LYS A 118 -10.74 6.96 -14.80
CA LYS A 118 -11.89 6.46 -15.55
C LYS A 118 -12.12 4.96 -15.34
N LYS A 119 -11.05 4.16 -15.37
CA LYS A 119 -11.10 2.70 -15.22
C LYS A 119 -11.36 2.28 -13.76
N LEU A 120 -10.69 2.92 -12.80
CA LEU A 120 -10.70 2.48 -11.41
C LEU A 120 -11.90 2.98 -10.60
N LEU A 121 -12.41 4.19 -10.88
CA LEU A 121 -13.49 4.76 -10.05
C LEU A 121 -14.76 3.89 -10.02
N PRO A 122 -15.30 3.39 -11.15
CA PRO A 122 -16.50 2.55 -11.13
C PRO A 122 -16.28 1.22 -10.39
N LEU A 123 -15.10 0.62 -10.57
CA LEU A 123 -14.70 -0.63 -9.95
C LEU A 123 -14.57 -0.46 -8.43
N LEU A 124 -13.77 0.51 -7.98
CA LEU A 124 -13.57 0.77 -6.55
C LEU A 124 -14.84 1.25 -5.86
N PHE A 125 -15.72 1.97 -6.55
CA PHE A 125 -17.02 2.35 -6.01
C PHE A 125 -17.91 1.12 -5.76
N LYS A 126 -17.92 0.15 -6.69
CA LYS A 126 -18.65 -1.11 -6.52
C LYS A 126 -18.13 -1.88 -5.30
N GLU A 127 -16.81 -2.01 -5.16
CA GLU A 127 -16.18 -2.72 -4.04
C GLU A 127 -16.43 -2.02 -2.70
N CYS A 128 -16.30 -0.69 -2.64
CA CYS A 128 -16.66 0.11 -1.45
C CYS A 128 -18.11 -0.14 -1.03
N LYS A 129 -19.04 -0.09 -1.98
CA LYS A 129 -20.47 -0.25 -1.70
C LYS A 129 -20.78 -1.63 -1.11
N ALA A 130 -20.08 -2.67 -1.54
CA ALA A 130 -20.26 -4.03 -1.03
C ALA A 130 -19.94 -4.18 0.46
N VAL A 131 -19.07 -3.30 0.99
CA VAL A 131 -18.64 -3.31 2.41
C VAL A 131 -19.20 -2.13 3.22
N GLY A 132 -20.24 -1.46 2.70
CA GLY A 132 -20.90 -0.35 3.40
C GLY A 132 -20.17 1.00 3.33
N ALA A 133 -19.11 1.10 2.53
CA ALA A 133 -18.41 2.35 2.25
C ALA A 133 -19.03 3.09 1.06
N GLY A 134 -18.55 4.32 0.82
CA GLY A 134 -19.15 5.24 -0.15
C GLY A 134 -18.20 5.73 -1.24
N MET A 135 -18.70 6.73 -1.97
CA MET A 135 -18.00 7.39 -3.06
C MET A 135 -16.70 8.09 -2.59
N ASP A 136 -16.68 8.59 -1.37
CA ASP A 136 -15.52 9.33 -0.84
C ASP A 136 -14.31 8.41 -0.67
N GLN A 137 -14.51 7.20 -0.12
CA GLN A 137 -13.47 6.17 -0.02
C GLN A 137 -12.99 5.74 -1.41
N ALA A 138 -13.92 5.51 -2.34
CA ALA A 138 -13.57 5.13 -3.70
C ALA A 138 -12.70 6.19 -4.39
N LYS A 139 -13.09 7.46 -4.32
CA LYS A 139 -12.30 8.59 -4.85
C LYS A 139 -10.94 8.69 -4.18
N ALA A 140 -10.88 8.59 -2.85
CA ALA A 140 -9.63 8.66 -2.11
C ALA A 140 -8.65 7.55 -2.56
N MET A 141 -9.13 6.32 -2.75
CA MET A 141 -8.31 5.22 -3.25
C MET A 141 -7.80 5.48 -4.67
N VAL A 142 -8.66 5.96 -5.57
CA VAL A 142 -8.25 6.33 -6.94
C VAL A 142 -7.15 7.40 -6.92
N GLU A 143 -7.31 8.46 -6.12
CA GLU A 143 -6.29 9.52 -6.02
C GLU A 143 -4.96 8.98 -5.49
N TRP A 144 -4.98 8.06 -4.54
CA TRP A 144 -3.78 7.40 -4.06
C TRP A 144 -3.10 6.58 -5.15
N VAL A 145 -3.85 5.79 -5.93
CA VAL A 145 -3.30 5.03 -7.06
C VAL A 145 -2.65 5.95 -8.09
N VAL A 146 -3.30 7.06 -8.43
CA VAL A 146 -2.75 8.10 -9.32
C VAL A 146 -1.45 8.68 -8.76
N GLN A 147 -1.42 8.99 -7.46
CA GLN A 147 -0.23 9.53 -6.81
C GLN A 147 0.93 8.53 -6.78
N ILE A 148 0.67 7.25 -6.51
CA ILE A 148 1.67 6.18 -6.60
C ILE A 148 2.24 6.10 -8.01
N THR A 149 1.36 6.10 -9.02
CA THR A 149 1.76 6.07 -10.44
C THR A 149 2.64 7.26 -10.78
N ARG A 150 2.27 8.47 -10.35
CA ARG A 150 3.04 9.70 -10.56
C ARG A 150 4.43 9.63 -9.93
N VAL A 151 4.54 9.14 -8.69
CA VAL A 151 5.82 8.96 -8.01
C VAL A 151 6.67 7.92 -8.73
N GLY A 152 6.08 6.83 -9.21
CA GLY A 152 6.77 5.80 -10.00
C GLY A 152 7.33 6.35 -11.32
N LEU A 153 6.55 7.16 -12.05
CA LEU A 153 6.98 7.80 -13.29
C LEU A 153 8.04 8.88 -13.08
N SER A 154 7.97 9.62 -11.96
CA SER A 154 8.94 10.68 -11.63
C SER A 154 10.25 10.15 -11.03
N GLY A 155 10.28 8.86 -10.67
CA GLY A 155 11.45 8.16 -10.11
C GLY A 155 12.29 7.41 -11.14
N LEU A 156 11.94 7.52 -12.43
CA LEU A 156 12.80 7.21 -13.59
C LEU A 156 13.84 8.33 -13.79
#